data_AF-A0A0F9DFZ9-F1
#
_entry.id   AF-A0A0F9DFZ9-F1
#
_cell.length_a   1.000
_cell.length_b   1.000
_cell.length_c   1.000
_cell.angle_alpha   90.00
_cell.angle_beta   90.00
_cell.angle_gamma   90.00
#
_symmetry.space_group_name_H-M   'P 1'
#
loop_
_entity.id
_entity.type
_entity.pdbx_description
1 polymer ?
#
loop_
_entity_poly.entity_id
_entity_poly.type
_entity_poly.pdbx_seq_one_letter_code
_entity_poly.pdbx_strand_id
1 'polypeptide(L)'
;MINYAGKYDADEAISNELQLAGIGIYKLPKGFREQYEVKTIITGTLYDWTFKRAWSYWVAEGPGISVEVAEQLHKHYGKEIRVAGHCGCPSPTEWYHGFGVGLYHIDTQEGLNALSKKIKGIYIENEN
;
A
#
# COMPACT_ATOMS: atom_id res chain seq x y z
N MET A 1 -3.79 -3.34 -11.70
CA MET A 1 -4.96 -4.03 -11.11
C MET A 1 -6.25 -3.54 -11.80
N ILE A 2 -7.42 -4.07 -11.43
CA ILE A 2 -8.72 -3.62 -11.96
C ILE A 2 -9.06 -2.23 -11.41
N ASN A 3 -9.70 -1.37 -12.21
CA ASN A 3 -10.24 -0.10 -11.73
C ASN A 3 -11.61 -0.33 -11.05
N TYR A 4 -11.73 0.07 -9.78
CA TYR A 4 -12.95 -0.04 -8.97
C TYR A 4 -13.59 1.30 -8.63
N ALA A 5 -13.17 2.41 -9.24
CA ALA A 5 -13.77 3.73 -8.97
C ALA A 5 -15.29 3.68 -9.20
N GLY A 6 -16.05 4.11 -8.20
CA GLY A 6 -17.53 4.10 -8.23
C GLY A 6 -18.20 2.72 -8.17
N LYS A 7 -17.46 1.61 -8.07
CA LYS A 7 -18.04 0.26 -7.98
C LYS A 7 -18.36 -0.14 -6.54
N TYR A 8 -19.50 -0.78 -6.34
CA TYR A 8 -20.02 -1.22 -5.02
C TYR A 8 -19.76 -2.70 -4.73
N ASP A 9 -19.44 -3.49 -5.76
CA ASP A 9 -19.24 -4.94 -5.74
C ASP A 9 -17.75 -5.34 -5.64
N ALA A 10 -16.88 -4.41 -5.27
CA ALA A 10 -15.42 -4.62 -5.26
C ALA A 10 -14.89 -5.29 -3.98
N ASP A 11 -15.70 -5.41 -2.91
CA ASP A 11 -15.23 -5.83 -1.58
C ASP A 11 -14.54 -7.19 -1.58
N GLU A 12 -15.08 -8.18 -2.31
CA GLU A 12 -14.51 -9.53 -2.39
C GLU A 12 -13.16 -9.53 -3.11
N ALA A 13 -13.09 -8.86 -4.25
CA ALA A 13 -11.86 -8.77 -5.02
C ALA A 13 -10.76 -8.02 -4.25
N ILE A 14 -11.11 -6.93 -3.57
CA ILE A 14 -10.19 -6.15 -2.72
C ILE A 14 -9.70 -7.00 -1.53
N SER A 15 -10.58 -7.79 -0.91
CA SER A 15 -10.21 -8.72 0.15
C SER A 15 -9.21 -9.78 -0.35
N ASN A 16 -9.42 -10.30 -1.56
CA ASN A 16 -8.51 -11.26 -2.17
C ASN A 16 -7.13 -10.65 -2.48
N GLU A 17 -7.08 -9.42 -3.02
CA GLU A 17 -5.81 -8.68 -3.26
C GLU A 17 -4.99 -8.56 -1.96
N LEU A 18 -5.64 -8.23 -0.83
CA LEU A 18 -5.00 -8.13 0.49
C LEU A 18 -4.55 -9.49 1.03
N GLN A 19 -5.39 -10.52 0.91
CA GLN A 19 -5.06 -11.88 1.36
C GLN A 19 -3.85 -12.45 0.62
N LEU A 20 -3.77 -12.26 -0.70
CA LEU A 20 -2.63 -12.70 -1.51
C LEU A 20 -1.32 -12.01 -1.09
N ALA A 21 -1.39 -10.76 -0.62
CA ALA A 21 -0.25 -10.05 -0.04
C ALA A 21 0.02 -10.41 1.43
N GLY A 22 -0.84 -11.23 2.04
CA GLY A 22 -0.82 -11.56 3.46
C GLY A 22 -0.99 -10.32 4.35
N ILE A 23 -1.78 -9.34 3.92
CA ILE A 23 -2.13 -8.14 4.68
C ILE A 23 -3.42 -8.42 5.46
N GLY A 24 -3.49 -7.99 6.71
CA GLY A 24 -4.69 -8.14 7.53
C GLY A 24 -5.85 -7.35 6.95
N ILE A 25 -7.04 -7.93 6.89
CA ILE A 25 -8.24 -7.24 6.42
C ILE A 25 -8.95 -6.58 7.60
N TYR A 26 -9.20 -5.28 7.47
CA TYR A 26 -10.02 -4.53 8.40
C TYR A 26 -11.28 -3.99 7.70
N LYS A 27 -12.43 -4.26 8.30
CA LYS A 27 -13.75 -3.90 7.74
C LYS A 27 -14.31 -2.68 8.46
N LEU A 28 -14.43 -1.58 7.73
CA LEU A 28 -15.00 -0.34 8.21
C LEU A 28 -16.53 -0.43 8.38
N PRO A 29 -17.12 0.41 9.24
CA PRO A 29 -18.57 0.56 9.32
C PRO A 29 -19.18 0.96 7.96
N LYS A 30 -20.41 0.51 7.68
CA LYS A 30 -21.07 0.72 6.37
C LYS A 30 -21.16 2.18 5.92
N GLY A 31 -21.28 3.12 6.85
CA GLY A 31 -21.35 4.56 6.54
C GLY A 31 -20.09 5.13 5.89
N PHE A 32 -18.95 4.44 5.97
CA PHE A 32 -17.70 4.86 5.33
C PHE A 32 -17.65 4.54 3.84
N ARG A 33 -18.55 3.68 3.33
CA ARG A 33 -18.55 3.28 1.91
C ARG A 33 -18.63 4.48 0.97
N GLU A 34 -19.36 5.51 1.35
CA GLU A 34 -19.58 6.69 0.51
C GLU A 34 -18.41 7.69 0.52
N GLN A 35 -17.50 7.59 1.49
CA GLN A 35 -16.48 8.61 1.72
C GLN A 35 -15.27 8.51 0.79
N TYR A 36 -15.08 7.37 0.13
CA TYR A 36 -13.91 7.09 -0.69
C TYR A 36 -14.26 6.98 -2.18
N GLU A 37 -13.24 7.14 -3.02
CA GLU A 37 -13.37 7.04 -4.49
C GLU A 37 -13.81 5.63 -4.93
N VAL A 38 -13.29 4.61 -4.24
CA VAL A 38 -13.75 3.22 -4.35
C VAL A 38 -14.77 3.00 -3.26
N LYS A 39 -15.99 2.61 -3.64
CA LYS A 39 -17.12 2.44 -2.71
C LYS A 39 -17.02 1.11 -1.97
N THR A 40 -15.97 0.96 -1.16
CA THR A 40 -15.67 -0.22 -0.35
C THR A 40 -15.63 0.10 1.14
N ILE A 41 -15.83 -0.93 1.95
CA ILE A 41 -15.60 -0.89 3.40
C ILE A 41 -14.38 -1.73 3.81
N ILE A 42 -13.61 -2.22 2.84
CA ILE A 42 -12.44 -3.07 3.06
C ILE A 42 -11.19 -2.21 3.02
N THR A 43 -10.38 -2.35 4.07
CA THR A 43 -9.05 -1.73 4.18
C THR A 43 -8.05 -2.79 4.63
N GLY A 44 -6.77 -2.57 4.35
CA GLY A 44 -5.70 -3.44 4.82
C GLY A 44 -4.93 -2.82 5.99
N THR A 45 -4.43 -3.67 6.90
CA THR A 45 -3.57 -3.26 8.01
C THR A 45 -2.39 -4.21 8.17
N LEU A 46 -1.18 -3.67 8.39
CA LEU A 46 0.04 -4.45 8.63
C LEU A 46 1.06 -3.64 9.44
N TYR A 47 1.31 -3.98 10.71
CA TYR A 47 2.30 -3.32 11.58
C TYR A 47 2.26 -1.77 11.52
N ASP A 48 1.09 -1.20 11.82
CA ASP A 48 0.80 0.24 11.73
C ASP A 48 0.79 0.85 10.34
N TRP A 49 0.95 0.06 9.29
CA TRP A 49 0.61 0.45 7.93
C TRP A 49 -0.87 0.27 7.66
N THR A 50 -1.46 1.25 6.98
CA THR A 50 -2.81 1.18 6.43
C THR A 50 -2.75 1.13 4.92
N PHE A 51 -3.62 0.30 4.34
CA PHE A 51 -3.75 0.13 2.90
C PHE A 51 -5.17 0.49 2.50
N LYS A 52 -5.31 1.50 1.64
CA LYS A 52 -6.59 1.98 1.13
C LYS A 52 -6.65 1.80 -0.38
N ARG A 53 -7.79 1.36 -0.89
CA ARG A 53 -7.98 1.20 -2.33
C ARG A 53 -8.32 2.54 -2.98
N ALA A 54 -7.62 2.87 -4.06
CA ALA A 54 -7.91 4.04 -4.89
C ALA A 54 -7.88 3.65 -6.37
N TRP A 55 -8.98 3.89 -7.10
CA TRP A 55 -9.10 3.61 -8.55
C TRP A 55 -8.57 2.21 -8.94
N SER A 56 -7.37 2.14 -9.53
CA SER A 56 -6.68 0.92 -9.96
C SER A 56 -5.40 0.59 -9.20
N TYR A 57 -5.12 1.29 -8.10
CA TYR A 57 -3.94 1.11 -7.25
C TYR A 57 -4.30 1.05 -5.75
N TRP A 58 -3.30 0.72 -4.93
CA TRP A 58 -3.36 0.83 -3.47
C TRP A 58 -2.56 2.03 -3.00
N VAL A 59 -3.05 2.69 -1.96
CA VAL A 59 -2.30 3.69 -1.20
C VAL A 59 -1.89 3.04 0.12
N ALA A 60 -0.59 2.98 0.38
CA ALA A 60 -0.04 2.50 1.64
C ALA A 60 0.54 3.69 2.42
N GLU A 61 0.05 3.87 3.64
CA GLU A 61 0.47 4.92 4.58
C GLU A 61 0.94 4.27 5.88
N GLY A 62 2.11 4.64 6.40
CA GLY A 62 2.65 4.07 7.62
C GLY A 62 3.84 4.82 8.21
N PRO A 63 4.52 4.25 9.23
CA PRO A 63 5.56 4.92 10.02
C PRO A 63 6.83 5.27 9.24
N GLY A 64 7.05 4.65 8.08
CA GLY A 64 8.20 4.92 7.22
C GLY A 64 9.17 3.74 7.09
N ILE A 65 9.65 3.52 5.87
CA ILE A 65 10.78 2.64 5.57
C ILE A 65 12.04 3.51 5.45
N SER A 66 13.18 3.09 6.00
CA SER A 66 14.43 3.85 5.83
C SER A 66 14.76 4.03 4.34
N VAL A 67 15.41 5.14 3.99
CA VAL A 67 15.68 5.46 2.58
C VAL A 67 16.50 4.37 1.90
N GLU A 68 17.46 3.75 2.60
CA GLU A 68 18.33 2.69 2.06
C GLU A 68 17.51 1.44 1.70
N VAL A 69 16.59 1.06 2.58
CA VAL A 69 15.71 -0.08 2.36
C VAL A 69 14.69 0.23 1.26
N ALA A 70 14.16 1.45 1.23
CA ALA A 70 13.26 1.91 0.18
C ALA A 70 13.95 1.92 -1.20
N GLU A 71 15.22 2.32 -1.29
CA GLU A 71 16.00 2.29 -2.54
C GLU A 71 16.17 0.86 -3.08
N GLN A 72 16.42 -0.11 -2.20
CA GLN A 72 16.49 -1.52 -2.61
C GLN A 72 15.17 -2.01 -3.21
N LEU A 73 14.05 -1.59 -2.64
CA LEU A 73 12.71 -1.89 -3.14
C LEU A 73 12.47 -1.20 -4.49
N HIS A 74 12.78 0.10 -4.58
CA HIS A 74 12.62 0.91 -5.78
C HIS A 74 13.44 0.39 -6.97
N LYS A 75 14.66 -0.11 -6.74
CA LYS A 75 15.52 -0.67 -7.80
C LYS A 75 14.83 -1.77 -8.61
N HIS A 76 13.95 -2.55 -7.97
CA HIS A 76 13.26 -3.67 -8.60
C HIS A 76 11.81 -3.35 -8.96
N TYR A 77 11.15 -2.50 -8.17
CA TYR A 77 9.70 -2.25 -8.25
C TYR A 77 9.34 -0.76 -8.38
N GLY A 78 10.27 0.10 -8.75
CA GLY A 78 10.08 1.56 -8.73
C GLY A 78 8.98 2.08 -9.67
N LYS A 79 8.55 1.27 -10.64
CA LYS A 79 7.44 1.58 -11.55
C LYS A 79 6.09 1.12 -10.99
N GLU A 80 6.12 0.08 -10.16
CA GLU A 80 4.95 -0.57 -9.56
C GLU A 80 4.64 -0.02 -8.17
N ILE A 81 5.65 0.42 -7.43
CA ILE A 81 5.60 0.96 -6.07
C ILE A 81 6.20 2.37 -6.10
N ARG A 82 5.33 3.35 -6.30
CA ARG A 82 5.70 4.74 -6.50
C ARG A 82 5.71 5.50 -5.18
N VAL A 83 6.82 6.16 -4.92
CA VAL A 83 6.97 7.05 -3.76
C VAL A 83 5.97 8.21 -3.86
N ALA A 84 5.19 8.45 -2.80
CA ALA A 84 4.19 9.51 -2.72
C ALA A 84 3.19 9.58 -3.91
N GLY A 85 3.04 8.49 -4.67
CA GLY A 85 2.22 8.49 -5.88
C GLY A 85 2.75 9.32 -7.04
N HIS A 86 4.05 9.66 -7.05
CA HIS A 86 4.64 10.48 -8.11
C HIS A 86 4.75 9.71 -9.43
N CYS A 87 4.12 10.21 -10.50
CA CYS A 87 4.07 9.53 -11.81
C CYS A 87 5.42 9.46 -12.53
N GLY A 88 6.35 10.36 -12.20
CA GLY A 88 7.73 10.31 -12.71
C GLY A 88 8.60 9.21 -12.07
N CYS A 89 8.09 8.51 -11.06
CA CYS A 89 8.79 7.45 -10.34
C CYS A 89 10.22 7.84 -9.90
N PRO A 90 10.42 8.98 -9.20
CA PRO A 90 11.73 9.35 -8.67
C PRO A 90 12.19 8.32 -7.65
N SER A 91 13.50 8.23 -7.45
CA SER A 91 14.02 7.35 -6.41
C SER A 91 13.61 7.87 -5.02
N PRO A 92 13.53 7.01 -4.00
CA PRO A 92 13.33 7.41 -2.60
C PRO A 92 14.28 8.52 -2.15
N THR A 93 15.57 8.43 -2.47
CA THR A 93 16.58 9.44 -2.11
C THR A 93 16.33 10.77 -2.81
N GLU A 94 15.95 10.74 -4.09
CA GLU A 94 15.63 11.94 -4.86
C GLU A 94 14.44 12.69 -4.25
N TRP A 95 13.38 11.96 -3.89
CA TRP A 95 12.11 12.56 -3.45
C TRP A 95 12.05 12.86 -1.94
N TYR A 96 12.61 11.99 -1.10
CA TYR A 96 12.57 12.14 0.36
C TYR A 96 13.87 12.67 0.96
N HIS A 97 14.90 12.97 0.15
CA HIS A 97 16.16 13.59 0.59
C HIS A 97 16.84 12.88 1.77
N GLY A 98 16.78 11.54 1.79
CA GLY A 98 17.36 10.73 2.86
C GLY A 98 16.44 10.44 4.05
N PHE A 99 15.23 11.02 4.09
CA PHE A 99 14.25 10.72 5.13
C PHE A 99 13.46 9.44 4.84
N GLY A 100 12.82 8.90 5.88
CA GLY A 100 11.98 7.70 5.80
C GLY A 100 10.76 7.89 4.90
N VAL A 101 10.42 6.84 4.17
CA VAL A 101 9.33 6.83 3.18
C VAL A 101 8.09 6.17 3.77
N GLY A 102 7.09 6.97 4.12
CA GLY A 102 5.84 6.50 4.73
C GLY A 102 4.65 6.39 3.78
N LEU A 103 4.76 6.85 2.53
CA LEU A 103 3.66 6.89 1.57
C LEU A 103 4.05 6.27 0.23
N TYR A 104 3.29 5.26 -0.19
CA TYR A 104 3.46 4.56 -1.46
C TYR A 104 2.14 4.41 -2.21
N HIS A 105 2.19 4.51 -3.54
CA HIS A 105 1.10 4.10 -4.42
C HIS A 105 1.55 2.84 -5.18
N ILE A 106 0.69 1.83 -5.19
CA ILE A 106 1.03 0.49 -5.66
C ILE A 106 0.08 0.08 -6.79
N ASP A 107 0.59 -0.01 -8.01
CA ASP A 107 -0.22 -0.17 -9.22
C ASP A 107 -0.47 -1.66 -9.61
N THR A 108 0.30 -2.59 -9.03
CA THR A 108 0.26 -4.02 -9.36
C THR A 108 0.17 -4.91 -8.12
N GLN A 109 -0.41 -6.11 -8.28
CA GLN A 109 -0.46 -7.11 -7.20
C GLN A 109 0.94 -7.54 -6.77
N GLU A 110 1.87 -7.64 -7.72
CA GLU A 110 3.27 -7.96 -7.44
C GLU A 110 3.90 -6.88 -6.55
N GLY A 111 3.67 -5.60 -6.84
CA GLY A 111 4.13 -4.49 -6.01
C GLY A 111 3.53 -4.54 -4.60
N LEU A 112 2.25 -4.92 -4.47
CA LEU A 112 1.59 -5.03 -3.16
C LEU A 112 2.20 -6.14 -2.32
N ASN A 113 2.45 -7.29 -2.95
CA ASN A 113 3.14 -8.42 -2.34
C ASN A 113 4.57 -8.04 -1.91
N ALA A 114 5.30 -7.35 -2.79
CA ALA A 114 6.68 -6.92 -2.53
C ALA A 114 6.78 -5.92 -1.38
N LEU A 115 5.90 -4.92 -1.32
CA LEU A 115 5.85 -3.96 -0.22
C LEU A 115 5.49 -4.65 1.10
N SER A 116 4.44 -5.49 1.12
CA SER A 116 4.05 -6.26 2.30
C SER A 116 5.19 -7.14 2.82
N LYS A 117 5.85 -7.88 1.92
CA LYS A 117 7.02 -8.70 2.26
C LYS A 117 8.15 -7.85 2.84
N LYS A 118 8.38 -6.66 2.27
CA LYS A 118 9.43 -5.75 2.74
C LYS A 118 9.13 -5.23 4.14
N ILE A 119 7.90 -4.78 4.40
CA ILE A 119 7.43 -4.32 5.71
C ILE A 119 7.60 -5.44 6.76
N LYS A 120 7.17 -6.66 6.44
CA LYS A 120 7.37 -7.84 7.31
C LYS A 120 8.83 -8.13 7.61
N GLY A 121 9.71 -7.98 6.62
CA GLY A 121 11.14 -8.27 6.79
C GLY A 121 11.90 -7.25 7.62
N ILE A 122 11.35 -6.04 7.84
CA ILE A 122 12.00 -4.99 8.66
C ILE A 122 11.31 -4.76 10.00
N TYR A 123 10.12 -5.32 10.20
CA TYR A 123 9.40 -5.19 11.46
C TYR A 123 10.12 -5.97 12.56
N ILE A 124 10.26 -5.34 13.73
CA ILE A 124 10.84 -5.93 14.92
C ILE A 124 9.72 -6.10 15.93
N GLU A 125 9.41 -7.35 16.27
CA GLU A 125 8.47 -7.65 17.35
C GLU A 125 9.09 -7.27 18.69
N ASN A 126 8.41 -6.43 19.45
CA ASN A 126 8.76 -6.23 20.85
C ASN A 126 8.20 -7.41 21.64
N GLU A 127 9.07 -8.23 22.22
CA GLU A 127 8.68 -9.19 23.26
C GLU A 127 8.17 -8.39 24.47
N ASN A 128 6.88 -8.55 24.80
CA ASN A 128 6.29 -8.00 26.02
C ASN A 128 6.58 -8.89 27.22
#